data_AF-A0A6A6PSS8-F1
#
_entry.id   AF-A0A6A6PSS8-F1
#
_cell.length_a   1.000
_cell.length_b   1.000
_cell.length_c   1.000
_cell.angle_alpha   90.00
_cell.angle_beta   90.00
_cell.angle_gamma   90.00
#
_symmetry.space_group_name_H-M   'P 1'
#
loop_
_entity.id
_entity.type
_entity.pdbx_description
1 polymer ?
#
loop_
_entity_poly.entity_id
_entity_poly.type
_entity_poly.pdbx_seq_one_letter_code
_entity_poly.pdbx_strand_id
1 'polypeptide(L)'
;MDKSIHNLPKELFEKIKQHAFTSLAIVTAPVRITEECKPPQMLQINRSMRDQAAYNFYGNGAVFGFDDLNTLIRWYASLPAPHRGLVENMRITCTAEGRPVSSEFKAWYAATVLGAREVVGRAERSLGAFADKIDFQVLAGELLSIVRLLPSGSARDPVVIWRPSSMRLDWVDFE
;
A
#
# COMPACT_ATOMS: atom_id res chain seq x y z
N MET A 1 -9.90 10.67 -33.82
CA MET A 1 -10.09 9.42 -33.04
C MET A 1 -9.32 8.32 -33.76
N ASP A 2 -8.12 8.01 -33.25
CA ASP A 2 -7.19 7.07 -33.89
C ASP A 2 -7.73 5.64 -33.89
N LYS A 3 -8.05 5.14 -35.09
CA LYS A 3 -8.51 3.77 -35.36
C LYS A 3 -7.35 2.76 -35.49
N SER A 4 -6.14 3.11 -35.05
CA SER A 4 -4.91 2.42 -35.46
C SER A 4 -4.64 1.12 -34.69
N ILE A 5 -5.03 1.02 -33.41
CA ILE A 5 -4.67 -0.14 -32.58
C ILE A 5 -5.59 -1.36 -32.82
N HIS A 6 -6.83 -1.16 -33.23
CA HIS A 6 -7.80 -2.26 -33.37
C HIS A 6 -7.64 -3.09 -34.67
N ASN A 7 -6.79 -2.66 -35.59
CA ASN A 7 -6.49 -3.37 -36.84
C ASN A 7 -5.20 -4.21 -36.78
N LEU A 8 -4.60 -4.36 -35.60
CA LEU A 8 -3.42 -5.21 -35.45
C LEU A 8 -3.80 -6.69 -35.65
N PRO A 9 -2.98 -7.46 -36.38
CA PRO A 9 -3.06 -8.92 -36.36
C PRO A 9 -3.12 -9.43 -34.92
N LYS A 10 -4.05 -10.36 -34.66
CA LYS A 10 -4.31 -10.90 -33.31
C LYS A 10 -3.03 -11.31 -32.58
N GLU A 11 -2.08 -11.88 -33.31
CA GLU A 11 -0.79 -12.31 -32.75
C GLU A 11 0.07 -11.13 -32.25
N LEU A 12 0.06 -9.99 -32.96
CA LEU A 12 0.76 -8.78 -32.52
C LEU A 12 0.04 -8.11 -31.35
N PHE A 13 -1.30 -8.10 -31.37
CA PHE A 13 -2.08 -7.60 -30.25
C PHE A 13 -1.79 -8.39 -28.97
N GLU A 14 -1.79 -9.73 -29.06
CA GLU A 14 -1.47 -10.59 -27.92
C GLU A 14 0.00 -10.47 -27.49
N LYS A 15 0.97 -10.29 -28.41
CA LYS A 15 2.37 -10.02 -28.05
C LYS A 15 2.57 -8.67 -27.35
N ILE A 16 1.90 -7.61 -27.82
CA ILE A 16 1.95 -6.29 -27.18
C ILE A 16 1.26 -6.36 -25.81
N LYS A 17 0.12 -7.05 -25.71
CA LYS A 17 -0.55 -7.32 -24.45
C LYS A 17 0.38 -8.10 -23.52
N GLN A 18 0.97 -9.20 -23.96
CA GLN A 18 1.90 -9.96 -23.14
C GLN A 18 3.06 -9.08 -22.68
N HIS A 19 3.74 -8.33 -23.56
CA HIS A 19 4.83 -7.44 -23.14
C HIS A 19 4.40 -6.32 -22.19
N ALA A 20 3.27 -5.66 -22.45
CA ALA A 20 2.76 -4.58 -21.60
C ALA A 20 2.34 -5.09 -20.21
N PHE A 21 1.81 -6.32 -20.12
CA PHE A 21 1.32 -6.91 -18.88
C PHE A 21 2.36 -7.80 -18.16
N THR A 22 3.44 -8.22 -18.83
CA THR A 22 4.53 -9.01 -18.20
C THR A 22 5.40 -8.15 -17.29
N SER A 23 5.46 -6.83 -17.51
CA SER A 23 6.15 -5.91 -16.59
C SER A 23 5.41 -5.69 -15.26
N LEU A 24 4.17 -6.16 -15.13
CA LEU A 24 3.40 -6.20 -13.87
C LEU A 24 3.67 -7.49 -13.07
N ALA A 25 4.55 -8.37 -13.56
CA ALA A 25 4.93 -9.58 -12.84
C ALA A 25 5.60 -9.19 -11.52
N ILE A 26 4.82 -9.34 -10.44
CA ILE A 26 5.22 -9.31 -9.03
C ILE A 26 6.15 -8.13 -8.74
N VAL A 27 5.56 -6.97 -8.46
CA VAL A 27 6.31 -5.86 -7.88
C VAL A 27 6.78 -6.31 -6.50
N THR A 28 7.98 -6.88 -6.42
CA THR A 28 8.60 -7.34 -5.17
C THR A 28 9.02 -6.16 -4.29
N ALA A 29 9.15 -4.97 -4.88
CA ALA A 29 9.42 -3.72 -4.18
C ALA A 29 8.12 -2.93 -3.93
N PRO A 30 7.96 -2.27 -2.77
CA PRO A 30 6.82 -1.40 -2.55
C PRO A 30 6.71 -0.29 -3.61
N VAL A 31 5.52 -0.10 -4.17
CA VAL A 31 5.22 1.03 -5.06
C VAL A 31 5.13 2.27 -4.19
N ARG A 32 6.10 3.18 -4.28
CA ARG A 32 6.05 4.46 -3.58
C ARG A 32 5.03 5.38 -4.24
N ILE A 33 4.03 5.81 -3.45
CA ILE A 33 3.03 6.77 -3.89
C ILE A 33 3.47 8.17 -3.48
N THR A 34 3.82 8.99 -4.46
CA THR A 34 4.04 10.44 -4.33
C THR A 34 2.91 11.21 -5.00
N GLU A 35 2.87 12.53 -4.86
CA GLU A 35 1.86 13.37 -5.53
C GLU A 35 1.91 13.25 -7.07
N GLU A 36 3.07 12.90 -7.63
CA GLU A 36 3.28 12.72 -9.07
C GLU A 36 2.96 11.30 -9.56
N CYS A 37 2.61 10.37 -8.66
CA CYS A 37 2.33 8.99 -9.03
C CYS A 37 1.08 8.91 -9.92
N LYS A 38 1.29 8.62 -11.21
CA LYS A 38 0.20 8.42 -12.16
C LYS A 38 -0.16 6.93 -12.24
N PRO A 39 -1.46 6.59 -12.30
CA PRO A 39 -1.87 5.22 -12.58
C PRO A 39 -1.28 4.76 -13.91
N PRO A 40 -0.95 3.45 -14.06
CA PRO A 40 -0.43 2.93 -15.31
C PRO A 40 -1.34 3.30 -16.49
N GLN A 41 -0.74 3.71 -17.62
CA GLN A 41 -1.48 4.06 -18.84
C GLN A 41 -2.41 2.92 -19.30
N MET A 42 -2.11 1.68 -18.93
CA MET A 42 -2.90 0.50 -19.23
C MET A 42 -4.29 0.50 -18.58
N LEU A 43 -4.49 1.25 -17.50
CA LEU A 43 -5.82 1.49 -16.92
C LEU A 43 -6.69 2.41 -17.79
N GLN A 44 -6.17 2.95 -18.90
CA GLN A 44 -6.88 3.89 -19.76
C GLN A 44 -7.34 3.28 -21.10
N ILE A 45 -7.00 2.03 -21.43
CA ILE A 45 -7.12 1.49 -22.81
C ILE A 45 -8.53 0.97 -23.13
N ASN A 46 -9.02 -0.08 -22.43
CA ASN A 46 -10.37 -0.61 -22.68
C ASN A 46 -11.03 -1.15 -21.40
N ARG A 47 -12.36 -1.28 -21.38
CA ARG A 47 -13.11 -1.64 -20.16
C ARG A 47 -12.78 -3.04 -19.63
N SER A 48 -12.62 -4.05 -20.49
CA SER A 48 -12.35 -5.43 -20.05
C SER A 48 -10.90 -5.63 -19.57
N MET A 49 -9.95 -4.89 -20.14
CA MET A 49 -8.55 -4.86 -19.72
C MET A 49 -8.35 -4.03 -18.46
N ARG A 50 -9.23 -3.05 -18.19
CA ARG A 50 -9.16 -2.24 -16.96
C ARG A 50 -9.28 -3.10 -15.71
N ASP A 51 -10.21 -4.05 -15.68
CA ASP A 51 -10.40 -4.88 -14.49
C ASP A 51 -9.20 -5.81 -14.26
N GLN A 52 -8.68 -6.41 -15.33
CA GLN A 52 -7.46 -7.23 -15.25
C GLN A 52 -6.21 -6.41 -14.89
N ALA A 53 -6.05 -5.22 -15.47
CA ALA A 53 -4.96 -4.31 -15.15
C ALA A 53 -5.06 -3.79 -13.70
N ALA A 54 -6.27 -3.47 -13.24
CA ALA A 54 -6.52 -3.03 -11.87
C ALA A 54 -6.22 -4.15 -10.88
N TYR A 55 -6.64 -5.39 -11.17
CA TYR A 55 -6.30 -6.55 -10.35
C TYR A 55 -4.78 -6.75 -10.27
N ASN A 56 -4.08 -6.69 -11.41
CA ASN A 56 -2.63 -6.86 -11.44
C ASN A 56 -1.87 -5.72 -10.75
N PHE A 57 -2.40 -4.50 -10.75
CA PHE A 57 -1.72 -3.33 -10.18
C PHE A 57 -2.06 -3.10 -8.71
N TYR A 58 -3.34 -3.11 -8.34
CA TYR A 58 -3.80 -2.84 -6.98
C TYR A 58 -3.81 -4.08 -6.10
N GLY A 59 -4.04 -5.27 -6.68
CA GLY A 59 -4.03 -6.54 -5.98
C GLY A 59 -2.75 -7.33 -6.25
N ASN A 60 -2.88 -8.66 -6.24
CA ASN A 60 -1.80 -9.59 -6.56
C ASN A 60 -0.54 -9.38 -5.70
N GLY A 61 -0.73 -9.14 -4.39
CA GLY A 61 0.37 -8.93 -3.45
C GLY A 61 1.09 -7.58 -3.58
N ALA A 62 0.53 -6.61 -4.31
CA ALA A 62 1.10 -5.27 -4.38
C ALA A 62 1.17 -4.62 -2.98
N VAL A 63 2.29 -3.97 -2.69
CA VAL A 63 2.51 -3.19 -1.47
C VAL A 63 2.68 -1.72 -1.83
N PHE A 64 1.82 -0.85 -1.29
CA PHE A 64 1.89 0.59 -1.53
C PHE A 64 2.57 1.31 -0.36
N GLY A 65 3.64 2.04 -0.64
CA GLY A 65 4.41 2.78 0.37
C GLY A 65 4.07 4.25 0.42
N PHE A 66 3.94 4.81 1.62
CA PHE A 66 3.62 6.19 1.91
C PHE A 66 4.53 6.75 3.01
N ASP A 67 4.85 8.05 2.93
CA ASP A 67 5.64 8.75 3.94
C ASP A 67 4.77 9.31 5.07
N ASP A 68 3.47 9.53 4.82
CA ASP A 68 2.53 10.03 5.81
C ASP A 68 1.11 9.46 5.62
N LEU A 69 0.35 9.50 6.72
CA LEU A 69 -1.01 8.95 6.77
C LEU A 69 -2.03 9.74 5.95
N ASN A 70 -1.86 11.06 5.81
CA ASN A 70 -2.82 11.87 5.06
C ASN A 70 -2.73 11.56 3.56
N THR A 71 -1.51 11.39 3.04
CA THR A 71 -1.27 10.98 1.66
C THR A 71 -1.88 9.60 1.38
N LEU A 72 -1.69 8.64 2.29
CA LEU A 72 -2.34 7.32 2.19
C LEU A 72 -3.87 7.46 2.09
N ILE A 73 -4.50 8.20 3.00
CA ILE A 73 -5.96 8.32 3.04
C ILE A 73 -6.49 9.03 1.79
N ARG A 74 -5.82 10.11 1.34
CA ARG A 74 -6.21 10.83 0.11
C ARG A 74 -6.08 9.94 -1.12
N TRP A 75 -4.99 9.20 -1.23
CA TRP A 75 -4.79 8.25 -2.32
C TRP A 75 -5.87 7.18 -2.30
N TYR A 76 -6.13 6.55 -1.15
CA TYR A 76 -7.14 5.50 -1.02
C TYR A 76 -8.55 6.02 -1.34
N ALA A 77 -8.88 7.24 -0.88
CA ALA A 77 -10.15 7.90 -1.20
C ALA A 77 -10.30 8.23 -2.69
N SER A 78 -9.20 8.49 -3.40
CA SER A 78 -9.23 8.76 -4.84
C SER A 78 -9.54 7.52 -5.68
N LEU A 79 -9.38 6.31 -5.10
CA LEU A 79 -9.64 5.06 -5.81
C LEU A 79 -11.15 4.78 -5.93
N PRO A 80 -11.61 4.36 -7.12
CA PRO A 80 -12.94 3.78 -7.28
C PRO A 80 -13.17 2.64 -6.29
N ALA A 81 -14.40 2.51 -5.78
CA ALA A 81 -14.75 1.49 -4.78
C ALA A 81 -14.32 0.05 -5.17
N PRO A 82 -14.45 -0.39 -6.44
CA PRO A 82 -13.96 -1.70 -6.85
C PRO A 82 -12.44 -1.87 -6.67
N HIS A 83 -11.66 -0.82 -6.92
CA HIS A 83 -10.19 -0.88 -6.80
C HIS A 83 -9.74 -0.82 -5.34
N ARG A 84 -10.46 -0.09 -4.48
CA ARG A 84 -10.23 -0.11 -3.03
C ARG A 84 -10.31 -1.51 -2.42
N GLY A 85 -11.21 -2.34 -2.96
CA GLY A 85 -11.35 -3.73 -2.58
C GLY A 85 -10.15 -4.60 -2.96
N LEU A 86 -9.42 -4.23 -4.01
CA LEU A 86 -8.24 -4.96 -4.52
C LEU A 86 -6.97 -4.65 -3.74
N VAL A 87 -6.88 -3.48 -3.11
CA VAL A 87 -5.71 -3.13 -2.30
C VAL A 87 -5.64 -4.07 -1.10
N GLU A 88 -4.52 -4.76 -0.96
CA GLU A 88 -4.27 -5.73 0.12
C GLU A 88 -3.31 -5.16 1.18
N ASN A 89 -2.23 -4.51 0.74
CA ASN A 89 -1.14 -4.08 1.63
C ASN A 89 -0.75 -2.63 1.36
N MET A 90 -0.81 -1.80 2.41
CA MET A 90 -0.32 -0.43 2.45
C MET A 90 0.67 -0.28 3.59
N ARG A 91 1.66 0.58 3.40
CA ARG A 91 2.78 0.71 4.32
C ARG A 91 3.09 2.18 4.53
N ILE A 92 3.06 2.60 5.79
CA ILE A 92 3.51 3.94 6.19
C ILE A 92 4.89 3.81 6.79
N THR A 93 5.86 4.56 6.27
CA THR A 93 7.21 4.58 6.84
C THR A 93 7.41 5.89 7.61
N CYS A 94 7.70 5.79 8.90
CA CYS A 94 8.10 6.93 9.72
C CYS A 94 9.56 6.77 10.13
N THR A 95 10.39 7.76 9.78
CA THR A 95 11.77 7.83 10.26
C THR A 95 11.83 8.66 11.53
N ALA A 96 12.34 8.07 12.60
CA ALA A 96 12.68 8.77 13.84
C ALA A 96 14.16 9.15 13.79
N GLU A 97 14.49 10.10 12.91
CA GLU A 97 15.87 10.53 12.70
C GLU A 97 16.49 10.99 14.01
N GLY A 98 17.62 10.38 14.37
CA GLY A 98 18.44 10.76 15.53
C GLY A 98 17.82 10.46 16.90
N ARG A 99 16.66 9.80 16.99
CA ARG A 99 16.07 9.42 18.29
C ARG A 99 16.61 8.07 18.76
N PRO A 100 17.30 7.99 19.91
CA PRO A 100 17.62 6.70 20.49
C PRO A 100 16.31 6.00 20.89
N VAL A 101 16.29 4.66 20.81
CA VAL A 101 15.15 3.87 21.29
C VAL A 101 15.11 3.94 22.82
N SER A 102 14.45 4.98 23.32
CA SER A 102 14.21 5.26 24.73
C SER A 102 12.75 5.02 25.12
N SER A 103 12.43 5.13 26.40
CA SER A 103 11.05 5.16 26.90
C SER A 103 10.23 6.29 26.28
N GLU A 104 10.84 7.46 26.07
CA GLU A 104 10.20 8.59 25.40
C GLU A 104 9.88 8.28 23.94
N PHE A 105 10.78 7.61 23.23
CA PHE A 105 10.54 7.17 21.86
C PHE A 105 9.39 6.14 21.79
N LYS A 106 9.35 5.17 22.71
CA LYS A 106 8.22 4.21 22.80
C LYS A 106 6.89 4.91 23.09
N ALA A 107 6.89 5.93 23.96
CA ALA A 107 5.70 6.72 24.26
C ALA A 107 5.24 7.54 23.05
N TRP A 108 6.17 8.20 22.35
CA TRP A 108 5.89 8.92 21.10
C TRP A 108 5.36 7.97 20.03
N TYR A 109 5.97 6.79 19.89
CA TYR A 109 5.54 5.75 18.96
C TYR A 109 4.11 5.29 19.24
N ALA A 110 3.80 4.96 20.49
CA ALA A 110 2.45 4.57 20.91
C ALA A 110 1.44 5.68 20.62
N ALA A 111 1.76 6.94 20.96
CA ALA A 111 0.92 8.09 20.67
C ALA A 111 0.70 8.28 19.16
N THR A 112 1.72 8.04 18.34
CA THR A 112 1.64 8.15 16.87
C THR A 112 0.74 7.07 16.28
N VAL A 113 0.91 5.81 16.70
CA VAL A 113 0.09 4.68 16.25
C VAL A 113 -1.37 4.84 16.71
N LEU A 114 -1.60 5.24 17.96
CA LEU A 114 -2.94 5.49 18.48
C LEU A 114 -3.63 6.66 17.77
N GLY A 115 -2.92 7.77 17.57
CA GLY A 115 -3.44 8.91 16.81
C GLY A 115 -3.78 8.53 15.37
N ALA A 116 -2.92 7.73 14.72
CA ALA A 116 -3.18 7.20 13.39
C ALA A 116 -4.44 6.34 13.35
N ARG A 117 -4.64 5.47 14.35
CA ARG A 117 -5.82 4.61 14.45
C ARG A 117 -7.11 5.40 14.51
N GLU A 118 -7.14 6.51 15.27
CA GLU A 118 -8.32 7.37 15.31
C GLU A 118 -8.61 8.02 13.96
N VAL A 119 -7.58 8.55 13.29
CA VAL A 119 -7.71 9.17 11.97
C VAL A 119 -8.22 8.16 10.95
N VAL A 120 -7.66 6.95 10.92
CA VAL A 120 -8.10 5.86 10.05
C VAL A 120 -9.54 5.46 10.36
N GLY A 121 -9.89 5.26 11.63
CA GLY A 121 -11.25 4.92 12.01
C GLY A 121 -12.29 5.96 11.60
N ARG A 122 -11.93 7.25 11.58
CA ARG A 122 -12.79 8.30 11.01
C ARG A 122 -12.96 8.14 9.49
N ALA A 123 -11.88 7.82 8.77
CA ALA A 123 -11.91 7.62 7.33
C ALA A 123 -12.70 6.36 6.93
N GLU A 124 -12.58 5.26 7.68
CA GLU A 124 -13.29 3.99 7.43
C GLU A 124 -14.81 4.16 7.36
N ARG A 125 -15.38 5.09 8.13
CA ARG A 125 -16.82 5.41 8.08
C ARG A 125 -17.30 5.86 6.69
N SER A 126 -16.42 6.41 5.88
CA SER A 126 -16.72 6.90 4.53
C SER A 126 -16.12 6.02 3.42
N LEU A 127 -15.00 5.35 3.70
CA LEU A 127 -14.22 4.61 2.71
C LEU A 127 -14.37 3.08 2.80
N GLY A 128 -15.11 2.57 3.79
CA GLY A 128 -15.15 1.15 4.12
C GLY A 128 -13.99 0.74 5.04
N ALA A 129 -13.98 -0.50 5.52
CA ALA A 129 -12.89 -1.00 6.37
C ALA A 129 -11.60 -1.20 5.56
N PHE A 130 -10.48 -0.68 6.08
CA PHE A 130 -9.16 -0.83 5.47
C PHE A 130 -7.99 -0.69 6.45
N ALA A 131 -8.24 -0.48 7.75
CA ALA A 131 -7.18 -0.32 8.74
C ALA A 131 -6.26 -1.56 8.81
N ASP A 132 -6.86 -2.74 8.68
CA ASP A 132 -6.18 -4.05 8.65
C ASP A 132 -5.18 -4.21 7.49
N LYS A 133 -5.27 -3.33 6.50
CA LYS A 133 -4.38 -3.29 5.33
C LYS A 133 -3.16 -2.39 5.55
N ILE A 134 -3.05 -1.69 6.68
CA ILE A 134 -2.00 -0.69 6.92
C ILE A 134 -0.95 -1.22 7.89
N ASP A 135 0.29 -1.32 7.40
CA ASP A 135 1.48 -1.59 8.20
C ASP A 135 2.24 -0.28 8.48
N PHE A 136 2.37 0.10 9.74
CA PHE A 136 3.25 1.16 10.22
C PHE A 136 4.65 0.62 10.42
N GLN A 137 5.59 1.14 9.65
CA GLN A 137 7.01 0.88 9.78
C GLN A 137 7.70 2.07 10.41
N VAL A 138 8.36 1.85 11.54
CA VAL A 138 9.15 2.90 12.20
C VAL A 138 10.61 2.51 12.22
N LEU A 139 11.41 3.36 11.62
CA LEU A 139 12.86 3.24 11.54
C LEU A 139 13.48 4.19 12.57
N ALA A 140 14.19 3.64 13.55
CA ALA A 140 14.90 4.38 14.59
C ALA A 140 16.34 3.87 14.70
N GLY A 141 17.27 4.56 14.04
CA GLY A 141 18.65 4.08 13.90
C GLY A 141 18.71 2.73 13.17
N GLU A 142 19.25 1.71 13.84
CA GLU A 142 19.31 0.33 13.33
C GLU A 142 18.11 -0.54 13.74
N LEU A 143 17.03 0.05 14.24
CA LEU A 143 15.84 -0.70 14.66
C LEU A 143 14.67 -0.39 13.72
N LEU A 144 14.03 -1.45 13.26
CA LEU A 144 12.77 -1.41 12.51
C LEU A 144 11.67 -2.00 13.41
N SER A 145 10.60 -1.24 13.60
CA SER A 145 9.36 -1.76 14.15
C SER A 145 8.28 -1.81 13.08
N ILE A 146 7.50 -2.89 13.06
CA ILE A 146 6.33 -3.03 12.21
C ILE A 146 5.12 -3.26 13.10
N VAL A 147 4.08 -2.47 12.88
CA VAL A 147 2.76 -2.61 13.50
C VAL A 147 1.70 -2.61 12.43
N ARG A 148 0.90 -3.67 12.38
CA ARG A 148 -0.34 -3.66 11.61
C ARG A 148 -1.41 -2.90 12.40
N LEU A 149 -2.05 -1.93 11.77
CA LEU A 149 -3.21 -1.29 12.38
C LEU A 149 -4.36 -2.29 12.46
N LEU A 150 -5.02 -2.29 13.61
CA LEU A 150 -6.22 -3.10 13.80
C LEU A 150 -7.46 -2.27 13.42
N PRO A 151 -8.55 -2.93 12.98
CA PRO A 151 -9.82 -2.27 12.70
C PRO A 151 -10.27 -1.31 13.80
N SER A 152 -10.94 -0.24 13.40
CA SER A 152 -11.59 0.67 14.34
C SER A 152 -12.67 -0.10 15.13
N GLY A 153 -12.49 -0.21 16.45
CA GLY A 153 -13.34 -1.02 17.33
C GLY A 153 -12.72 -2.30 17.90
N SER A 154 -11.53 -2.71 17.43
CA SER A 154 -10.79 -3.79 18.09
C SER A 154 -10.44 -3.42 19.54
N ALA A 155 -10.78 -4.27 20.52
CA ALA A 155 -10.39 -4.08 21.91
C ALA A 155 -8.91 -4.42 22.16
N ARG A 156 -8.20 -4.95 21.16
CA ARG A 156 -6.80 -5.33 21.26
C ARG A 156 -5.89 -4.15 20.95
N ASP A 157 -4.80 -4.06 21.69
CA ASP A 157 -3.71 -3.17 21.35
C ASP A 157 -2.94 -3.70 20.12
N PRO A 158 -2.39 -2.80 19.29
CA PRO A 158 -1.54 -3.20 18.18
C PRO A 158 -0.30 -3.96 18.68
N VAL A 159 0.00 -5.09 18.04
CA VAL A 159 1.18 -5.89 18.37
C VAL A 159 2.41 -5.22 17.77
N VAL A 160 3.31 -4.75 18.63
CA VAL A 160 4.56 -4.10 18.22
C VAL A 160 5.69 -5.11 18.19
N ILE A 161 6.21 -5.41 17.00
CA ILE A 161 7.42 -6.24 16.86
C ILE A 161 8.60 -5.30 16.57
N TRP A 162 9.65 -5.36 17.41
CA TRP A 162 10.91 -4.66 17.19
C TRP A 162 11.95 -5.64 16.66
N ARG A 163 12.63 -5.28 15.56
CA ARG A 163 13.70 -6.10 14.97
C ARG A 163 14.89 -5.22 14.56
N PRO A 164 16.12 -5.78 14.52
CA PRO A 164 17.24 -5.11 13.86
C PRO A 164 16.93 -4.85 12.39
N SER A 165 17.29 -3.68 11.88
CA SER A 165 17.08 -3.26 10.49
C SER A 165 17.92 -4.07 9.50
N SER A 166 18.99 -4.71 9.97
CA SER A 166 19.85 -5.61 9.21
C SER A 166 19.24 -7.00 8.97
N MET A 167 18.14 -7.34 9.65
CA MET A 167 17.47 -8.63 9.52
C MET A 167 16.52 -8.61 8.32
N ARG A 168 16.64 -9.59 7.41
CA ARG A 168 15.80 -9.70 6.21
C ARG A 168 14.33 -9.85 6.61
N LEU A 169 13.43 -9.15 5.90
CA LEU A 169 11.98 -9.22 6.09
C LEU A 169 11.44 -10.57 5.60
N ASP A 170 11.67 -11.63 6.35
CA ASP A 170 10.88 -12.84 6.23
C ASP A 170 9.59 -12.58 7.01
N TRP A 171 8.48 -12.45 6.28
CA TRP A 171 7.16 -12.23 6.84
C TRP A 171 6.85 -13.35 7.83
N VAL A 172 6.54 -12.98 9.07
CA VAL A 172 5.90 -13.90 10.00
C VAL A 172 4.41 -13.65 9.80
N ASP A 173 3.72 -14.63 9.23
CA ASP A 173 2.27 -14.59 9.12
C ASP A 173 1.69 -14.39 10.53
N PHE A 174 0.94 -13.31 10.69
CA PHE A 174 0.15 -13.07 11.90
C PHE A 174 -1.11 -13.93 11.79
N GLU A 175 -1.10 -15.12 12.38
CA GLU A 175 -2.31 -15.93 12.63
C GLU A 175 -3.24 -15.27 13.66
#